data_AF-A0A7V3VS50-F1
#
_entry.id   AF-A0A7V3VS50-F1
#
_cell.length_a   1.000
_cell.length_b   1.000
_cell.length_c   1.000
_cell.angle_alpha   90.00
_cell.angle_beta   90.00
_cell.angle_gamma   90.00
#
_symmetry.space_group_name_H-M   'P 1'
#
loop_
_entity.id
_entity.type
_entity.pdbx_description
1 polymer ?
#
loop_
_entity_poly.entity_id
_entity_poly.type
_entity_poly.pdbx_seq_one_letter_code
_entity_poly.pdbx_strand_id
1 'polypeptide(L)'
;MNETLVNAAFAGEFGIPVSLVIGDRALVEELKSTLKETTLIETKIGLSRFSAIMKPKNVVKQEIIEGVKSALQKNKMIMPYRIQAPYKLEIEFNSTEMADESMLIPGVERIDGRTVLYGSTSYASIMKTMLAIVYTARVGTEMGK
;
A
#
# COMPACT_ATOMS: atom_id res chain seq x y z
N MET A 1 -6.46 -3.82 2.75
CA MET A 1 -5.37 -2.89 3.12
C MET A 1 -4.80 -2.32 1.83
N ASN A 2 -4.57 -1.00 1.76
CA ASN A 2 -3.96 -0.38 0.59
C ASN A 2 -2.41 -0.41 0.65
N GLU A 3 -1.77 -0.09 -0.48
CA GLU A 3 -0.30 -0.06 -0.62
C GLU A 3 0.36 0.92 0.37
N THR A 4 -0.28 2.05 0.65
CA THR A 4 0.26 3.04 1.61
C THR A 4 0.40 2.46 3.01
N LEU A 5 -0.57 1.68 3.48
CA LEU A 5 -0.52 1.03 4.79
C LEU A 5 0.49 -0.12 4.84
N VAL A 6 0.64 -0.86 3.75
CA VAL A 6 1.69 -1.90 3.63
C VAL A 6 3.08 -1.25 3.77
N ASN A 7 3.32 -0.17 3.04
CA ASN A 7 4.60 0.56 3.10
C ASN A 7 4.79 1.27 4.46
N ALA A 8 3.73 1.82 5.04
CA ALA A 8 3.79 2.46 6.35
C ALA A 8 4.12 1.44 7.46
N ALA A 9 3.56 0.22 7.39
CA ALA A 9 3.87 -0.85 8.32
C ALA A 9 5.34 -1.29 8.18
N PHE A 10 5.84 -1.40 6.94
CA PHE A 10 7.26 -1.68 6.71
C PHE A 10 8.17 -0.61 7.30
N ALA A 11 7.86 0.68 7.10
CA ALA A 11 8.59 1.79 7.73
C ALA A 11 8.50 1.73 9.27
N GLY A 12 7.34 1.32 9.79
CA GLY A 12 7.06 1.14 11.21
C GLY A 12 7.97 0.14 11.91
N GLU A 13 8.39 -0.95 11.23
CA GLU A 13 9.39 -1.89 11.74
C GLU A 13 10.70 -1.21 12.12
N PHE A 14 11.11 -0.20 11.35
CA PHE A 14 12.30 0.60 11.61
C PHE A 14 12.03 1.78 12.56
N GLY A 15 10.81 1.91 13.07
CA GLY A 15 10.40 3.03 13.90
C GLY A 15 10.29 4.35 13.13
N ILE A 16 10.14 4.29 11.80
CA ILE A 16 10.06 5.46 10.94
C ILE A 16 8.59 5.80 10.69
N PRO A 17 8.09 6.98 11.10
CA PRO A 17 6.72 7.40 10.83
C PRO A 17 6.56 7.90 9.39
N VAL A 18 5.36 7.70 8.83
CA VAL A 18 4.95 8.33 7.56
C VAL A 18 4.28 9.65 7.87
N SER A 19 4.99 10.76 7.65
CA SER A 19 4.53 12.09 8.06
C SER A 19 3.64 12.81 7.04
N LEU A 20 3.68 12.37 5.78
CA LEU A 20 2.97 12.99 4.66
C LEU A 20 2.51 11.93 3.66
N VAL A 21 1.25 12.01 3.24
CA VAL A 21 0.72 11.25 2.10
C VAL A 21 -0.03 12.22 1.18
N ILE A 22 0.21 12.08 -0.12
CA ILE A 22 -0.41 12.91 -1.16
C ILE A 22 -1.08 11.95 -2.16
N GLY A 23 -2.37 12.14 -2.42
CA GLY A 23 -3.12 11.24 -3.29
C GLY A 23 -4.46 11.79 -3.74
N ASP A 24 -5.36 10.93 -4.19
CA ASP A 24 -6.73 11.31 -4.52
C ASP A 24 -7.62 11.30 -3.26
N ARG A 25 -8.86 11.76 -3.41
CA ARG A 25 -9.82 11.79 -2.30
C ARG A 25 -10.02 10.40 -1.68
N ALA A 26 -10.12 9.34 -2.48
CA ALA A 26 -10.35 8.00 -1.97
C ALA A 26 -9.22 7.55 -1.02
N LEU A 27 -7.96 7.75 -1.43
CA LEU A 27 -6.81 7.46 -0.58
C LEU A 27 -6.84 8.27 0.72
N VAL A 28 -7.12 9.58 0.61
CA VAL A 28 -7.17 10.47 1.77
C VAL A 28 -8.25 10.02 2.76
N GLU A 29 -9.46 9.73 2.29
CA GLU A 29 -10.55 9.24 3.16
C GLU A 29 -10.22 7.90 3.83
N GLU A 30 -9.61 6.94 3.10
CA GLU A 30 -9.21 5.64 3.66
C GLU A 30 -8.19 5.80 4.80
N LEU A 31 -7.26 6.75 4.66
CA LEU A 31 -6.16 6.94 5.61
C LEU A 31 -6.52 7.81 6.81
N LYS A 32 -7.54 8.68 6.73
CA LYS A 32 -7.91 9.60 7.84
C LYS A 32 -8.13 8.91 9.18
N SER A 33 -8.72 7.72 9.18
CA SER A 33 -9.00 6.97 10.41
C SER A 33 -7.79 6.22 10.94
N THR A 34 -6.85 5.87 10.05
CA THR A 34 -5.73 4.97 10.34
C THR A 34 -4.43 5.73 10.63
N LEU A 35 -4.14 6.79 9.87
CA LEU A 35 -2.95 7.63 9.96
C LEU A 35 -3.36 9.05 10.40
N LYS A 36 -3.87 9.17 11.62
CA LYS A 36 -4.54 10.40 12.12
C LYS A 36 -3.62 11.61 12.21
N GLU A 37 -2.36 11.38 12.57
CA GLU A 37 -1.35 12.41 12.78
C GLU A 37 -0.58 12.76 11.49
N THR A 38 -0.71 11.92 10.46
CA THR A 38 -0.09 12.11 9.15
C THR A 38 -0.78 13.25 8.40
N THR A 39 0.01 14.14 7.79
CA THR A 39 -0.54 15.16 6.91
C THR A 39 -1.03 14.49 5.62
N LEU A 40 -2.32 14.63 5.31
CA LEU A 40 -2.94 14.05 4.11
C LEU A 40 -3.34 15.18 3.13
N ILE A 41 -2.93 15.05 1.87
CA ILE A 41 -3.22 16.04 0.82
C ILE A 41 -4.00 15.39 -0.32
N GLU A 42 -5.20 15.91 -0.58
CA GLU A 42 -6.02 15.53 -1.72
C GLU A 42 -5.62 16.33 -2.96
N THR A 43 -5.38 15.65 -4.07
CA THR A 43 -5.00 16.27 -5.37
C THR A 43 -6.14 16.27 -6.40
N LYS A 44 -7.06 15.32 -6.29
CA LYS A 44 -8.16 15.12 -7.23
C LYS A 44 -9.30 14.32 -6.59
N ILE A 45 -10.47 14.40 -7.21
CA ILE A 45 -11.63 13.56 -6.88
C ILE A 45 -11.83 12.58 -8.03
N GLY A 46 -11.63 11.29 -7.79
CA GLY A 46 -11.95 10.24 -8.77
C GLY A 46 -13.46 10.15 -9.00
N LEU A 47 -13.90 10.13 -10.26
CA LEU A 47 -15.30 9.91 -10.64
C LEU A 47 -15.51 8.49 -11.20
N SER A 48 -14.48 7.94 -11.85
CA SER A 48 -14.42 6.56 -12.32
C SER A 48 -12.96 6.11 -12.41
N ARG A 49 -12.72 4.88 -12.86
CA ARG A 49 -11.36 4.35 -13.10
C ARG A 49 -10.51 5.27 -13.97
N PHE A 50 -11.12 5.96 -14.94
CA PHE A 50 -10.41 6.77 -15.95
C PHE A 50 -10.85 8.23 -16.00
N SER A 51 -11.62 8.72 -15.02
CA SER A 51 -12.06 10.12 -14.97
C SER A 51 -11.96 10.70 -13.56
N ALA A 52 -11.59 11.97 -13.48
CA ALA A 52 -11.42 12.68 -12.22
C ALA A 52 -11.63 14.19 -12.38
N ILE A 53 -12.07 14.84 -11.30
CA ILE A 53 -12.03 16.29 -11.16
C ILE A 53 -10.68 16.67 -10.56
N MET A 54 -9.87 17.37 -11.35
CA MET A 54 -8.53 17.80 -10.94
C MET A 54 -8.62 19.10 -10.16
N LYS A 55 -7.93 19.20 -9.01
CA LYS A 55 -7.70 20.50 -8.38
C LYS A 55 -6.79 21.37 -9.27
N PRO A 56 -6.98 22.70 -9.28
CA PRO A 56 -6.08 23.60 -10.01
C PRO A 56 -4.62 23.42 -9.57
N LYS A 57 -3.69 23.38 -10.53
CA LYS A 57 -2.27 23.07 -10.28
C LYS A 57 -1.61 24.02 -9.28
N ASN A 58 -1.93 25.31 -9.34
CA ASN A 58 -1.42 26.33 -8.42
C ASN A 58 -1.88 26.08 -6.98
N VAL A 59 -3.13 25.66 -6.79
CA VAL A 59 -3.70 25.33 -5.48
C VAL A 59 -3.00 24.09 -4.91
N VAL A 60 -2.91 23.00 -5.67
CA VAL A 60 -2.22 21.77 -5.22
C VAL A 60 -0.76 22.05 -4.87
N LYS A 61 -0.07 22.88 -5.66
CA LYS A 61 1.32 23.26 -5.37
C LYS A 61 1.44 23.99 -4.03
N GLN A 62 0.54 24.93 -3.74
CA GLN A 62 0.52 25.64 -2.46
C GLN A 62 0.23 24.69 -1.30
N GLU A 63 -0.82 23.86 -1.42
CA GLU A 63 -1.18 22.84 -0.42
C GLU A 63 0.00 21.89 -0.13
N ILE A 64 0.72 21.43 -1.15
CA ILE A 64 1.90 20.56 -0.97
C ILE A 64 3.02 21.29 -0.23
N ILE A 65 3.34 22.53 -0.59
CA ILE A 65 4.40 23.29 0.08
C ILE A 65 4.06 23.49 1.56
N GLU A 66 2.82 23.86 1.87
CA GLU A 66 2.36 24.05 3.24
C GLU A 66 2.29 22.73 4.02
N GLY A 67 1.78 21.67 3.39
CA GLY A 67 1.69 20.35 3.99
C GLY A 67 3.05 19.72 4.28
N VAL A 68 4.04 19.90 3.40
CA VAL A 68 5.43 19.49 3.65
C VAL A 68 6.00 20.21 4.87
N LYS A 69 5.83 21.53 4.98
CA LYS A 69 6.27 22.30 6.15
C LYS A 69 5.62 21.78 7.44
N SER A 70 4.31 21.55 7.41
CA SER A 70 3.55 21.01 8.54
C SER A 70 4.01 19.60 8.94
N ALA A 71 4.20 18.71 7.97
CA ALA A 71 4.68 17.34 8.20
C ALA A 71 6.08 17.31 8.84
N LEU A 72 7.01 18.16 8.37
CA LEU A 72 8.36 18.24 8.93
C LEU A 72 8.35 18.79 10.36
N GLN A 73 7.49 19.76 10.66
CA GLN A 73 7.35 20.32 12.02
C GLN A 73 6.75 19.32 13.01
N LYS A 74 5.79 18.49 12.55
CA LYS A 74 5.09 17.49 13.37
C LYS A 74 5.86 16.20 13.57
N ASN A 75 7.02 15.99 12.95
CA ASN A 75 7.70 14.69 12.88
C ASN A 75 7.88 13.99 14.26
N LYS A 76 8.06 14.75 15.34
CA LYS A 76 8.18 14.19 16.71
C LYS A 76 6.87 13.72 17.35
N MET A 77 5.72 14.07 16.77
CA MET A 77 4.38 13.76 17.28
C MET A 77 3.71 12.61 16.54
N ILE A 78 4.28 12.16 15.41
CA ILE A 78 3.67 11.13 14.55
C ILE A 78 4.20 9.77 15.00
N MET A 79 3.28 8.91 15.44
CA MET A 79 3.63 7.55 15.82
C MET A 79 3.81 6.67 14.58
N PRO A 80 4.85 5.82 14.52
CA PRO A 80 4.99 4.86 13.43
C PRO A 80 3.80 3.89 13.38
N TYR A 81 3.24 3.68 12.20
CA TYR A 81 2.20 2.68 11.99
C TYR A 81 2.82 1.28 12.07
N ARG A 82 2.35 0.45 13.01
CA ARG A 82 2.91 -0.89 13.25
C ARG A 82 1.83 -1.95 13.27
N ILE A 83 2.15 -3.10 12.67
CA ILE A 83 1.38 -4.33 12.77
C ILE A 83 2.20 -5.27 13.66
N GLN A 84 1.55 -6.01 14.55
CA GLN A 84 2.26 -6.96 15.41
C GLN A 84 2.47 -8.28 14.68
N ALA A 85 3.68 -8.84 14.78
CA ALA A 85 3.96 -10.20 14.33
C ALA A 85 3.15 -11.23 15.17
N PRO A 86 2.83 -12.42 14.61
CA PRO A 86 3.19 -12.90 13.27
C PRO A 86 2.34 -12.28 12.16
N TYR A 87 2.95 -12.03 11.01
CA TYR A 87 2.29 -11.47 9.84
C TYR A 87 1.70 -12.57 8.95
N LYS A 88 0.55 -12.26 8.35
CA LYS A 88 -0.09 -13.06 7.31
C LYS A 88 -0.33 -12.17 6.10
N LEU A 89 0.27 -12.54 4.98
CA LEU A 89 0.04 -11.95 3.67
C LEU A 89 -0.98 -12.80 2.94
N GLU A 90 -2.15 -12.22 2.68
CA GLU A 90 -3.21 -12.84 1.90
C GLU A 90 -3.41 -12.01 0.62
N ILE A 91 -3.34 -12.65 -0.54
CA ILE A 91 -3.47 -11.99 -1.84
C ILE A 91 -4.51 -12.75 -2.66
N GLU A 92 -5.60 -12.06 -2.99
CA GLU A 92 -6.61 -12.54 -3.93
C GLU A 92 -6.32 -11.98 -5.33
N PHE A 93 -6.28 -12.86 -6.33
CA PHE A 93 -6.01 -12.53 -7.72
C PHE A 93 -7.26 -12.37 -8.57
N ASN A 94 -7.08 -11.76 -9.74
CA ASN A 94 -8.14 -11.63 -10.73
C ASN A 94 -8.42 -12.95 -11.47
N SER A 95 -7.43 -13.84 -11.59
CA SER A 95 -7.56 -15.10 -12.32
C SER A 95 -6.88 -16.25 -11.57
N THR A 96 -7.26 -17.48 -11.93
CA THR A 96 -6.75 -18.71 -11.31
C THR A 96 -5.28 -18.96 -11.68
N GLU A 97 -4.87 -18.57 -12.89
CA GLU A 97 -3.50 -18.78 -13.40
C GLU A 97 -2.48 -17.93 -12.62
N MET A 98 -2.85 -16.72 -12.21
CA MET A 98 -2.00 -15.89 -11.34
C MET A 98 -1.71 -16.57 -10.00
N ALA A 99 -2.71 -17.27 -9.44
CA ALA A 99 -2.55 -18.05 -8.22
C ALA A 99 -1.67 -19.29 -8.46
N ASP A 100 -1.82 -19.96 -9.61
CA ASP A 100 -0.97 -21.10 -10.00
C ASP A 100 0.51 -20.72 -10.07
N GLU A 101 0.86 -19.61 -10.73
CA GLU A 101 2.25 -19.14 -10.84
C GLU A 101 2.84 -18.75 -9.48
N SER A 102 2.01 -18.18 -8.60
CA SER A 102 2.44 -17.78 -7.26
C SER A 102 2.83 -18.98 -6.39
N MET A 103 2.32 -20.18 -6.69
CA MET A 103 2.67 -21.42 -5.99
C MET A 103 4.09 -21.90 -6.27
N LEU A 104 4.80 -21.31 -7.25
CA LEU A 104 6.22 -21.58 -7.47
C LEU A 104 7.10 -21.02 -6.35
N ILE A 105 6.58 -20.13 -5.50
CA ILE A 105 7.32 -19.49 -4.44
C ILE A 105 7.26 -20.37 -3.17
N PRO A 106 8.40 -20.81 -2.62
CA PRO A 106 8.40 -21.65 -1.42
C PRO A 106 7.70 -21.00 -0.21
N GLY A 107 6.84 -21.77 0.44
CA GLY A 107 6.08 -21.35 1.62
C GLY A 107 4.81 -20.58 1.33
N VAL A 108 4.52 -20.27 0.07
CA VAL A 108 3.20 -19.76 -0.35
C VAL A 108 2.23 -20.94 -0.44
N GLU A 109 1.05 -20.78 0.14
CA GLU A 109 -0.02 -21.78 0.15
C GLU A 109 -1.26 -21.25 -0.56
N ARG A 110 -1.90 -22.08 -1.38
CA ARG A 110 -3.19 -21.73 -2.01
C ARG A 110 -4.32 -22.10 -1.07
N ILE A 111 -5.17 -21.12 -0.74
CA ILE A 111 -6.29 -21.32 0.20
C ILE A 111 -7.65 -21.40 -0.51
N ASP A 112 -7.75 -20.88 -1.73
CA ASP A 112 -8.93 -21.07 -2.60
C ASP A 112 -8.56 -20.95 -4.10
N GLY A 113 -9.56 -20.86 -4.98
CA GLY A 113 -9.34 -20.77 -6.43
C GLY A 113 -8.46 -19.60 -6.89
N ARG A 114 -8.41 -18.47 -6.16
CA ARG A 114 -7.64 -17.28 -6.59
C ARG A 114 -6.84 -16.64 -5.46
N THR A 115 -6.87 -17.19 -4.26
CA THR A 115 -6.23 -16.60 -3.08
C THR A 115 -5.05 -17.44 -2.61
N VAL A 116 -3.94 -16.75 -2.35
CA VAL A 116 -2.72 -17.33 -1.77
C VAL A 116 -2.41 -16.69 -0.41
N LEU A 117 -1.78 -17.47 0.46
CA LEU A 117 -1.41 -17.12 1.82
C LEU A 117 0.10 -17.33 2.02
N TYR A 118 0.74 -16.40 2.73
CA TYR A 118 2.11 -16.54 3.20
C TYR A 118 2.26 -15.99 4.63
N GLY A 119 2.81 -16.80 5.52
CA GLY A 119 3.06 -16.43 6.92
C GLY A 119 4.53 -16.13 7.19
N SER A 120 4.82 -15.12 8.00
CA SER A 120 6.19 -14.81 8.44
C SER A 120 6.20 -14.03 9.75
N THR A 121 7.26 -14.18 10.56
CA THR A 121 7.53 -13.31 11.73
C THR A 121 8.35 -12.07 11.36
N SER A 122 8.87 -12.00 10.13
CA SER A 122 9.60 -10.86 9.59
C SER A 122 8.79 -10.16 8.50
N TYR A 123 8.50 -8.87 8.69
CA TYR A 123 7.84 -8.05 7.67
C TYR A 123 8.70 -7.89 6.42
N ALA A 124 10.04 -7.92 6.55
CA ALA A 124 10.93 -7.89 5.41
C ALA A 124 10.74 -9.11 4.50
N SER A 125 10.50 -10.30 5.07
CA SER A 125 10.13 -11.48 4.29
C SER A 125 8.74 -11.32 3.66
N ILE A 126 7.77 -10.74 4.37
CA ILE A 126 6.44 -10.41 3.78
C ILE A 126 6.60 -9.53 2.54
N MET A 127 7.37 -8.44 2.62
CA MET A 127 7.57 -7.53 1.48
C MET A 127 8.26 -8.21 0.29
N LYS A 128 9.31 -8.99 0.56
CA LYS A 128 10.02 -9.74 -0.50
C LYS A 128 9.11 -10.75 -1.17
N THR A 129 8.35 -11.52 -0.38
CA THR A 129 7.43 -12.52 -0.91
C THR A 129 6.28 -11.86 -1.66
N MET A 130 5.71 -10.76 -1.16
CA MET A 130 4.69 -9.98 -1.87
C MET A 130 5.18 -9.54 -3.26
N LEU A 131 6.41 -9.00 -3.35
CA LEU A 131 6.99 -8.60 -4.63
C LEU A 131 7.22 -9.81 -5.55
N ALA A 132 7.74 -10.92 -5.02
CA ALA A 132 7.92 -12.15 -5.80
C ALA A 132 6.58 -12.67 -6.35
N ILE A 133 5.53 -12.66 -5.53
CA ILE A 133 4.16 -13.05 -5.91
C ILE A 133 3.65 -12.13 -7.04
N VAL A 134 3.79 -10.81 -6.90
CA VAL A 134 3.35 -9.86 -7.93
C VAL A 134 4.12 -10.05 -9.25
N TYR A 135 5.42 -10.36 -9.20
CA TYR A 135 6.21 -10.58 -10.41
C TYR A 135 5.92 -11.93 -11.09
N THR A 136 5.73 -13.00 -10.33
CA THR A 136 5.37 -14.32 -10.88
C THR A 136 3.96 -14.32 -11.46
N ALA A 137 2.99 -13.68 -10.80
CA ALA A 137 1.62 -13.55 -11.31
C ALA A 137 1.54 -12.85 -12.68
N ARG A 138 2.50 -11.98 -13.02
CA ARG A 138 2.57 -11.36 -14.37
C ARG A 138 2.90 -12.37 -15.46
N VAL A 139 3.77 -13.35 -15.16
CA VAL A 139 4.15 -14.41 -16.11
C VAL A 139 2.91 -15.19 -16.56
N GLY A 140 2.01 -15.53 -15.63
CA GLY A 140 0.75 -16.22 -15.96
C GLY A 140 -0.14 -15.44 -16.92
N THR A 141 -0.15 -14.10 -16.85
CA THR A 141 -0.91 -13.27 -17.80
C THR A 141 -0.24 -13.07 -19.15
N GLU A 142 1.09 -13.16 -19.21
CA GLU A 142 1.88 -12.95 -20.42
C GLU A 142 2.05 -14.25 -21.21
N MET A 143 2.14 -15.41 -20.55
CA MET A 143 2.22 -16.74 -21.20
C MET A 143 0.87 -17.28 -21.69
N GLY A 144 -0.24 -16.76 -21.16
CA GLY A 144 -1.60 -17.11 -21.60
C GLY A 144 -2.08 -16.36 -22.85
N LYS A 145 -1.21 -15.57 -23.50
CA LYS A 145 -1.43 -14.89 -24.78
C LYS A 145 -0.49 -15.45 -25.83
#